data_AF-A0A0L0V4Q3-F1
#
_entry.id   AF-A0A0L0V4Q3-F1
#
_cell.length_a   1.000
_cell.length_b   1.000
_cell.length_c   1.000
_cell.angle_alpha   90.00
_cell.angle_beta   90.00
_cell.angle_gamma   90.00
#
_symmetry.space_group_name_H-M   'P 1'
#
loop_
_entity.id
_entity.type
_entity.pdbx_description
1 polymer ?
#
loop_
_entity_poly.entity_id
_entity_poly.type
_entity_poly.pdbx_seq_one_letter_code
_entity_poly.pdbx_strand_id
1 'polypeptide(L)'
;MIHASPFFESILTGEWAETSLNPEDNDDHSQEDQEEQDQDQTTTNHDELDSGSDSDTHNHYHTNPIRFRSNTLVVNCTDKIEARIVLEEERPAPFQDLLVFVYPHLECVCTWQNASDLMTMSQKFDMPLLKRHMLNFLLSLVAGKPIEAMKIAEQNQLADVYRESSRFLLNNWQGWEHKELDKLSSKTLLKLEKRFNSFQFIFCN
;
A
#
# COMPACT_ATOMS: atom_id res chain seq x y z
N MET A 1 0.83 -4.96 -43.89
CA MET A 1 1.46 -6.14 -43.27
C MET A 1 2.06 -5.65 -41.97
N ILE A 2 1.63 -6.19 -40.83
CA ILE A 2 2.01 -5.67 -39.51
C ILE A 2 3.29 -6.39 -39.08
N HIS A 3 4.41 -5.66 -39.01
CA HIS A 3 5.67 -6.25 -38.56
C HIS A 3 5.66 -6.33 -37.04
N ALA A 4 5.40 -7.52 -36.49
CA ALA A 4 5.82 -7.83 -35.14
C ALA A 4 7.36 -7.81 -35.09
N SER A 5 7.93 -7.37 -33.97
CA SER A 5 9.38 -7.48 -33.75
C SER A 5 9.74 -8.98 -33.64
N PRO A 6 10.87 -9.44 -34.22
CA PRO A 6 11.32 -10.83 -34.09
C PRO A 6 11.37 -11.33 -32.64
N PHE A 7 11.66 -10.43 -31.69
CA PHE A 7 11.63 -10.71 -30.26
C PHE A 7 10.25 -11.19 -29.76
N PHE A 8 9.15 -10.60 -30.25
CA PHE A 8 7.79 -11.01 -29.89
C PHE A 8 7.37 -12.29 -30.60
N GLU A 9 7.90 -12.56 -31.78
CA GLU A 9 7.69 -13.82 -32.48
C GLU A 9 8.33 -14.98 -31.71
N SER A 10 9.56 -14.84 -31.22
CA SER A 10 10.22 -15.85 -30.37
C SER A 10 9.47 -16.15 -29.05
N ILE A 11 8.78 -15.17 -28.45
CA ILE A 11 7.88 -15.40 -27.29
C ILE A 11 6.72 -16.31 -27.67
N LEU A 12 6.12 -16.10 -28.84
CA LEU A 12 4.94 -16.83 -29.29
C LEU A 12 5.28 -18.22 -29.88
N THR A 13 6.47 -18.40 -30.46
CA THR A 13 6.94 -19.71 -30.94
C THR A 13 7.50 -20.59 -29.82
N GLY A 14 7.82 -20.02 -28.65
CA GLY A 14 8.41 -20.76 -27.53
C GLY A 14 9.89 -21.09 -27.72
N GLU A 15 10.56 -20.50 -28.72
CA GLU A 15 11.99 -20.67 -28.99
C GLU A 15 12.86 -19.78 -28.07
N TRP A 16 12.51 -19.73 -26.79
CA TRP A 16 13.33 -19.06 -25.78
C TRP A 16 14.52 -19.95 -25.43
N ALA A 17 15.70 -19.53 -25.86
CA ALA A 17 16.95 -20.12 -25.40
C ALA A 17 17.16 -19.78 -23.92
N GLU A 18 16.67 -20.66 -23.03
CA GLU A 18 17.07 -20.65 -21.63
C GLU A 18 18.58 -20.93 -21.56
N THR A 19 19.37 -19.91 -21.21
CA THR A 19 20.79 -20.09 -20.89
C THR A 19 20.91 -20.80 -19.53
N SER A 20 20.74 -22.12 -19.54
CA SER A 20 21.00 -22.97 -18.38
C SER A 20 22.49 -22.97 -18.06
N LEU A 21 22.88 -22.15 -17.08
CA LEU A 21 24.18 -22.25 -16.42
C LEU A 21 24.21 -23.55 -15.59
N ASN A 22 24.60 -24.65 -16.21
CA ASN A 22 25.04 -25.85 -15.49
C ASN A 22 26.37 -25.54 -14.80
N PRO A 23 26.50 -25.76 -13.48
CA PRO A 23 27.72 -25.42 -12.73
C PRO A 23 28.69 -26.60 -12.64
N GLU A 24 28.92 -27.34 -13.73
CA GLU A 24 29.99 -28.36 -13.81
C GLU A 24 30.62 -28.34 -15.20
N ASP A 25 31.83 -27.76 -15.29
CA ASP A 25 32.97 -28.30 -16.05
C ASP A 25 34.25 -27.57 -15.61
N ASN A 26 35.26 -28.34 -15.20
CA ASN A 26 36.62 -27.83 -15.04
C ASN A 26 37.34 -27.95 -16.39
N ASP A 27 38.04 -26.91 -16.84
CA ASP A 27 39.50 -27.00 -17.10
C ASP A 27 40.07 -25.67 -17.63
N ASP A 28 40.99 -25.12 -16.82
CA ASP A 28 42.29 -24.53 -17.17
C ASP A 28 42.49 -23.83 -18.55
N HIS A 29 42.67 -22.50 -18.54
CA HIS A 29 44.03 -21.91 -18.69
C HIS A 29 44.11 -20.37 -18.60
N SER A 30 45.08 -19.92 -17.80
CA SER A 30 45.99 -18.78 -18.01
C SER A 30 45.51 -17.30 -17.95
N GLN A 31 46.02 -16.61 -16.91
CA GLN A 31 46.82 -15.35 -16.95
C GLN A 31 46.10 -14.04 -17.36
N GLU A 32 46.31 -12.85 -16.77
CA GLU A 32 47.32 -12.27 -15.85
C GLU A 32 46.69 -10.99 -15.21
N ASP A 33 47.06 -10.39 -14.06
CA ASP A 33 48.07 -10.68 -13.00
C ASP A 33 47.77 -9.81 -11.73
N GLN A 34 48.56 -9.96 -10.64
CA GLN A 34 48.81 -8.97 -9.54
C GLN A 34 47.64 -8.62 -8.57
N GLU A 35 47.82 -8.38 -7.25
CA GLU A 35 49.02 -8.38 -6.38
C GLU A 35 48.68 -8.50 -4.86
N GLU A 36 49.64 -9.02 -4.09
CA GLU A 36 49.98 -8.81 -2.65
C GLU A 36 49.02 -9.08 -1.45
N GLN A 37 49.53 -9.95 -0.55
CA GLN A 37 49.66 -9.83 0.94
C GLN A 37 48.36 -9.64 1.78
N ASP A 38 48.12 -10.39 2.86
CA ASP A 38 49.06 -10.71 3.95
C ASP A 38 48.80 -12.06 4.66
N GLN A 39 49.78 -12.50 5.48
CA GLN A 39 49.74 -13.69 6.36
C GLN A 39 48.97 -13.36 7.67
N ASP A 40 48.30 -14.28 8.36
CA ASP A 40 48.93 -15.29 9.24
C ASP A 40 47.94 -16.40 9.67
N GLN A 41 48.45 -17.51 10.21
CA GLN A 41 47.69 -18.69 10.65
C GLN A 41 47.43 -18.67 12.18
N THR A 42 47.07 -19.85 12.72
CA THR A 42 47.32 -20.28 14.13
C THR A 42 46.23 -19.88 15.14
N THR A 43 45.64 -20.74 15.99
CA THR A 43 45.42 -22.22 16.12
C THR A 43 44.46 -22.42 17.33
N THR A 44 43.99 -23.65 17.60
CA THR A 44 43.75 -24.23 18.98
C THR A 44 42.67 -23.56 19.89
N ASN A 45 41.90 -24.22 20.78
CA ASN A 45 41.71 -25.60 21.26
C ASN A 45 40.28 -25.68 21.90
N HIS A 46 39.57 -26.81 21.91
CA HIS A 46 39.39 -27.73 23.07
C HIS A 46 39.02 -26.99 24.41
N ASP A 47 37.88 -27.21 25.08
CA ASP A 47 37.55 -28.45 25.83
C ASP A 47 36.08 -28.56 26.36
N GLU A 48 35.85 -29.63 27.14
CA GLU A 48 34.63 -30.38 27.52
C GLU A 48 33.51 -29.74 28.39
N LEU A 49 32.30 -30.31 28.20
CA LEU A 49 31.28 -30.80 29.17
C LEU A 49 31.08 -30.16 30.56
N ASP A 50 29.81 -29.90 30.91
CA ASP A 50 29.26 -30.19 32.25
C ASP A 50 27.76 -30.59 32.18
N SER A 51 27.26 -31.33 33.16
CA SER A 51 25.89 -31.86 33.26
C SER A 51 25.17 -31.36 34.51
N GLY A 52 23.90 -30.96 34.37
CA GLY A 52 23.05 -30.56 35.51
C GLY A 52 21.58 -30.91 35.31
N SER A 53 21.01 -31.69 36.24
CA SER A 53 19.58 -31.98 36.36
C SER A 53 18.98 -31.08 37.44
N ASP A 54 17.71 -30.62 37.29
CA ASP A 54 16.63 -30.93 38.24
C ASP A 54 15.32 -30.10 38.07
N SER A 55 14.20 -30.84 38.18
CA SER A 55 12.85 -30.54 38.73
C SER A 55 12.11 -29.20 38.52
N ASP A 56 10.91 -29.35 37.93
CA ASP A 56 9.58 -28.94 38.45
C ASP A 56 9.09 -27.47 38.59
N THR A 57 8.15 -27.16 37.68
CA THR A 57 6.87 -26.44 37.90
C THR A 57 6.82 -25.08 38.61
N HIS A 58 6.50 -24.03 37.83
CA HIS A 58 5.44 -23.10 38.25
C HIS A 58 4.69 -22.48 37.06
N ASN A 59 3.37 -22.34 37.18
CA ASN A 59 2.49 -21.91 36.08
C ASN A 59 2.65 -20.42 35.75
N HIS A 60 2.78 -20.10 34.46
CA HIS A 60 2.61 -18.75 33.93
C HIS A 60 1.59 -18.77 32.79
N TYR A 61 0.49 -18.06 32.97
CA TYR A 61 -0.54 -17.85 31.94
C TYR A 61 -0.02 -16.87 30.88
N HIS A 62 0.79 -17.37 29.95
CA HIS A 62 1.18 -16.63 28.76
C HIS A 62 0.16 -16.87 27.65
N THR A 63 -0.69 -15.86 27.41
CA THR A 63 -1.70 -15.87 26.34
C THR A 63 -0.99 -15.75 24.99
N ASN A 64 -0.62 -16.88 24.41
CA ASN A 64 -0.02 -16.92 23.08
C ASN A 64 -0.96 -16.30 22.03
N PRO A 65 -0.48 -15.39 21.15
CA PRO A 65 -1.27 -14.92 20.02
C PRO A 65 -1.60 -16.09 19.09
N ILE A 66 -2.74 -16.00 18.40
CA ILE A 66 -3.29 -17.07 17.55
C ILE A 66 -2.33 -17.34 16.39
N ARG A 67 -1.54 -18.40 16.51
CA ARG A 67 -0.69 -18.90 15.42
C ARG A 67 -1.59 -19.56 14.38
N PHE A 68 -1.78 -18.90 13.23
CA PHE A 68 -2.52 -19.48 12.11
C PHE A 68 -1.87 -20.79 11.69
N ARG A 69 -2.57 -21.89 12.00
CA ARG A 69 -2.15 -23.25 11.67
C ARG A 69 -2.68 -23.57 10.27
N SER A 70 -1.91 -23.25 9.24
CA SER A 70 -2.26 -23.50 7.84
C SER A 70 -2.18 -25.00 7.49
N ASN A 71 -3.11 -25.79 8.06
CA ASN A 71 -3.29 -27.21 7.75
C ASN A 71 -4.69 -27.46 7.18
N THR A 72 -4.84 -27.23 5.88
CA THR A 72 -5.84 -27.94 5.06
C THR A 72 -5.14 -28.50 3.82
N LEU A 73 -4.58 -29.69 3.98
CA LEU A 73 -4.38 -30.61 2.87
C LEU A 73 -5.76 -30.98 2.32
N VAL A 74 -6.11 -30.45 1.14
CA VAL A 74 -7.19 -30.96 0.30
C VAL A 74 -6.57 -31.31 -1.05
N VAL A 75 -6.93 -32.48 -1.55
CA VAL A 75 -6.18 -33.20 -2.59
C VAL A 75 -6.41 -32.61 -3.99
N ASN A 76 -5.35 -32.67 -4.79
CA ASN A 76 -5.26 -32.30 -6.21
C ASN A 76 -6.52 -32.59 -7.06
N CYS A 77 -6.97 -31.56 -7.76
CA CYS A 77 -7.23 -31.64 -9.21
C CYS A 77 -6.35 -30.57 -9.91
N THR A 78 -6.15 -30.71 -11.21
CA THR A 78 -5.03 -30.08 -11.95
C THR A 78 -5.23 -28.59 -12.25
N ASP A 79 -5.09 -27.74 -11.24
CA ASP A 79 -4.90 -26.29 -11.41
C ASP A 79 -3.44 -25.93 -11.14
N LYS A 80 -2.63 -25.92 -12.20
CA LYS A 80 -1.25 -25.40 -12.16
C LYS A 80 -1.32 -23.89 -11.96
N ILE A 81 -1.25 -23.42 -10.71
CA ILE A 81 -1.18 -21.99 -10.39
C ILE A 81 0.14 -21.43 -10.92
N GLU A 82 0.11 -20.81 -12.10
CA GLU A 82 1.32 -20.32 -12.78
C GLU A 82 1.90 -19.06 -12.12
N ALA A 83 1.06 -18.28 -11.43
CA ALA A 83 1.50 -17.15 -10.60
C ALA A 83 0.57 -16.94 -9.39
N ARG A 84 1.14 -16.58 -8.24
CA ARG A 84 0.43 -16.12 -7.05
C ARG A 84 1.06 -14.82 -6.57
N ILE A 85 0.28 -13.74 -6.56
CA ILE A 85 0.67 -12.46 -5.97
C ILE A 85 -0.05 -12.34 -4.63
N VAL A 86 0.70 -12.08 -3.55
CA VAL A 86 0.17 -11.83 -2.21
C VAL A 86 0.37 -10.35 -1.90
N LEU A 87 -0.73 -9.66 -1.55
CA LEU A 87 -0.72 -8.25 -1.14
C LEU A 87 -1.02 -8.22 0.35
N GLU A 88 0.02 -8.19 1.19
CA GLU A 88 -0.12 -8.35 2.65
C GLU A 88 -0.75 -7.15 3.36
N GLU A 89 -0.66 -5.96 2.76
CA GLU A 89 -1.07 -4.69 3.40
C GLU A 89 -2.49 -4.22 3.01
N GLU A 90 -3.17 -4.88 2.05
CA GLU A 90 -4.37 -4.32 1.43
C GLU A 90 -5.69 -4.86 1.95
N ARG A 91 -6.65 -3.95 2.16
CA ARG A 91 -8.05 -4.34 2.38
C ARG A 91 -8.67 -4.82 1.06
N PRO A 92 -9.33 -6.00 1.03
CA PRO A 92 -9.87 -6.55 -0.22
C PRO A 92 -10.88 -5.65 -0.95
N ALA A 93 -11.75 -4.96 -0.20
CA ALA A 93 -12.83 -4.14 -0.78
C ALA A 93 -12.33 -2.97 -1.64
N PRO A 94 -11.49 -2.03 -1.16
CA PRO A 94 -10.98 -0.94 -2.00
C PRO A 94 -10.05 -1.42 -3.12
N PHE A 95 -9.41 -2.59 -2.98
CA PHE A 95 -8.64 -3.19 -4.08
C PHE A 95 -9.56 -3.78 -5.16
N GLN A 96 -10.70 -4.35 -4.78
CA GLN A 96 -11.74 -4.76 -5.74
C GLN A 96 -12.29 -3.54 -6.50
N ASP A 97 -12.63 -2.44 -5.81
CA ASP A 97 -13.10 -1.21 -6.45
C ASP A 97 -12.04 -0.61 -7.40
N LEU A 98 -10.75 -0.71 -7.05
CA LEU A 98 -9.63 -0.34 -7.91
C LEU A 98 -9.58 -1.20 -9.20
N LEU A 99 -9.71 -2.53 -9.08
CA LEU A 99 -9.77 -3.42 -10.24
C LEU A 99 -10.99 -3.12 -11.12
N VAL A 100 -12.16 -2.89 -10.51
CA VAL A 100 -13.39 -2.46 -11.19
C VAL A 100 -13.16 -1.18 -11.99
N PHE A 101 -12.36 -0.23 -11.49
CA PHE A 101 -11.97 0.97 -12.24
C PHE A 101 -11.00 0.69 -13.40
N VAL A 102 -10.11 -0.29 -13.27
CA VAL A 102 -9.13 -0.67 -14.32
C VAL A 102 -9.80 -1.37 -15.50
N TYR A 103 -10.83 -2.18 -15.27
CA TYR A 103 -11.51 -2.94 -16.32
C TYR A 103 -12.58 -2.11 -17.05
N PRO A 104 -12.43 -1.79 -18.36
CA PRO A 104 -13.32 -0.85 -19.06
C PRO A 104 -14.79 -1.26 -19.20
N HIS A 105 -15.11 -2.51 -18.88
CA HIS A 105 -16.47 -3.07 -18.96
C HIS A 105 -17.21 -3.06 -17.61
N LEU A 106 -16.56 -2.58 -16.54
CA LEU A 106 -17.13 -2.47 -15.21
C LEU A 106 -17.26 -1.00 -14.82
N GLU A 107 -18.30 -0.65 -14.07
CA GLU A 107 -18.55 0.71 -13.61
C GLU A 107 -18.12 0.86 -12.14
N CYS A 108 -17.09 1.69 -11.88
CA CYS A 108 -16.63 1.97 -10.53
C CYS A 108 -17.56 2.99 -9.85
N VAL A 109 -18.47 2.52 -9.00
CA VAL A 109 -19.38 3.39 -8.24
C VAL A 109 -18.62 4.10 -7.11
N CYS A 110 -18.54 5.42 -7.25
CA CYS A 110 -17.88 6.30 -6.29
C CYS A 110 -18.84 6.66 -5.15
N THR A 111 -18.41 6.48 -3.90
CA THR A 111 -19.22 6.78 -2.70
C THR A 111 -18.38 7.54 -1.66
N TRP A 112 -19.02 8.22 -0.72
CA TRP A 112 -18.31 8.88 0.38
C TRP A 112 -17.56 7.90 1.30
N GLN A 113 -17.94 6.62 1.27
CA GLN A 113 -17.43 5.56 2.13
C GLN A 113 -16.17 4.92 1.54
N ASN A 114 -16.13 4.63 0.23
CA ASN A 114 -14.93 4.12 -0.44
C ASN A 114 -13.97 5.22 -0.90
N ALA A 115 -14.41 6.49 -1.04
CA ALA A 115 -13.58 7.57 -1.56
C ALA A 115 -12.25 7.79 -0.81
N SER A 116 -12.21 7.67 0.52
CA SER A 116 -10.92 7.81 1.25
C SER A 116 -9.94 6.69 0.92
N ASP A 117 -10.45 5.47 0.80
CA ASP A 117 -9.65 4.28 0.56
C ASP A 117 -9.16 4.26 -0.90
N LEU A 118 -10.07 4.48 -1.86
CA LEU A 118 -9.74 4.63 -3.28
C LEU A 118 -8.75 5.77 -3.53
N MET A 119 -8.86 6.87 -2.79
CA MET A 119 -7.91 7.97 -2.88
C MET A 119 -6.52 7.55 -2.40
N THR A 120 -6.43 6.81 -1.28
CA THR A 120 -5.17 6.24 -0.77
C THR A 120 -4.58 5.23 -1.76
N MET A 121 -5.39 4.31 -2.28
CA MET A 121 -5.00 3.34 -3.31
C MET A 121 -4.43 4.02 -4.56
N SER A 122 -5.08 5.08 -5.05
CA SER A 122 -4.61 5.82 -6.23
C SER A 122 -3.26 6.51 -6.02
N GLN A 123 -2.90 6.84 -4.77
CA GLN A 123 -1.58 7.38 -4.42
C GLN A 123 -0.55 6.25 -4.30
N LYS A 124 -0.91 5.11 -3.70
CA LYS A 124 -0.02 3.95 -3.51
C LYS A 124 0.36 3.27 -4.82
N PHE A 125 -0.58 3.13 -5.75
CA PHE A 125 -0.38 2.51 -7.07
C PHE A 125 -0.09 3.53 -8.20
N ASP A 126 0.18 4.80 -7.85
CA ASP A 126 0.39 5.93 -8.78
C ASP A 126 -0.58 5.94 -9.99
N MET A 127 -1.89 5.97 -9.70
CA MET A 127 -2.95 5.96 -10.70
C MET A 127 -3.58 7.35 -10.88
N PRO A 128 -3.00 8.25 -11.71
CA PRO A 128 -3.49 9.62 -11.87
C PRO A 128 -4.90 9.71 -12.46
N LEU A 129 -5.33 8.70 -13.24
CA LEU A 129 -6.68 8.63 -13.79
C LEU A 129 -7.75 8.43 -12.70
N LEU A 130 -7.53 7.48 -11.80
CA LEU A 130 -8.41 7.27 -10.64
C LEU A 130 -8.39 8.50 -9.73
N LYS A 131 -7.20 9.06 -9.46
CA LYS A 131 -7.05 10.28 -8.65
C LYS A 131 -7.86 11.44 -9.21
N ARG A 132 -7.81 11.69 -10.53
CA ARG A 132 -8.62 12.73 -11.19
C ARG A 132 -10.11 12.43 -11.15
N HIS A 133 -10.52 11.16 -11.30
CA HIS A 133 -11.92 10.76 -11.20
C HIS A 133 -12.47 11.00 -9.79
N MET A 134 -11.74 10.57 -8.75
CA MET A 134 -12.05 10.83 -7.33
C MET A 134 -12.16 12.32 -7.01
N LEU A 135 -11.20 13.13 -7.48
CA LEU A 135 -11.22 14.58 -7.27
C LEU A 135 -12.45 15.24 -7.92
N ASN A 136 -12.80 14.86 -9.14
CA ASN A 136 -14.00 15.37 -9.80
C ASN A 136 -15.27 14.98 -9.03
N PHE A 137 -15.41 13.72 -8.63
CA PHE A 137 -16.53 13.25 -7.80
C PHE A 137 -16.67 14.05 -6.49
N LEU A 138 -15.57 14.18 -5.72
CA LEU A 138 -15.56 14.91 -4.46
C LEU A 138 -15.89 16.39 -4.65
N LEU A 139 -15.32 17.05 -5.65
CA LEU A 139 -15.60 18.47 -5.95
C LEU A 139 -17.02 18.71 -6.47
N SER A 140 -17.62 17.76 -7.19
CA SER A 140 -19.01 17.88 -7.64
C SER A 140 -20.02 17.73 -6.50
N LEU A 141 -19.71 16.93 -5.46
CA LEU A 141 -20.65 16.62 -4.38
C LEU A 141 -20.34 17.34 -3.04
N VAL A 142 -19.22 18.06 -2.93
CA VAL A 142 -18.79 18.77 -1.71
C VAL A 142 -19.88 19.67 -1.11
N ALA A 143 -20.72 20.29 -1.94
CA ALA A 143 -21.80 21.17 -1.50
C ALA A 143 -22.89 20.43 -0.69
N GLY A 144 -23.13 19.15 -0.97
CA GLY A 144 -24.10 18.34 -0.25
C GLY A 144 -23.57 17.83 1.09
N LYS A 145 -22.26 17.59 1.19
CA LYS A 145 -21.61 16.99 2.38
C LYS A 145 -20.22 17.57 2.67
N PRO A 146 -20.11 18.86 3.06
CA PRO A 146 -18.81 19.51 3.19
C PRO A 146 -17.97 18.96 4.35
N ILE A 147 -18.58 18.43 5.41
CA ILE A 147 -17.89 17.84 6.56
C ILE A 147 -17.22 16.50 6.19
N GLU A 148 -17.94 15.62 5.48
CA GLU A 148 -17.37 14.34 5.00
C GLU A 148 -16.24 14.60 3.98
N ALA A 149 -16.43 15.56 3.06
CA ALA A 149 -15.40 16.00 2.12
C ALA A 149 -14.16 16.57 2.82
N MET A 150 -14.33 17.42 3.84
CA MET A 150 -13.24 17.98 4.65
C MET A 150 -12.41 16.88 5.31
N LYS A 151 -13.07 15.87 5.90
CA LYS A 151 -12.41 14.74 6.55
C LYS A 151 -11.54 13.94 5.57
N ILE A 152 -12.08 13.59 4.40
CA ILE A 152 -11.35 12.86 3.35
C ILE A 152 -10.16 13.70 2.84
N ALA A 153 -10.36 15.02 2.69
CA ALA A 153 -9.34 15.95 2.24
C ALA A 153 -8.21 16.15 3.25
N GLU A 154 -8.48 16.10 4.57
CA GLU A 154 -7.44 16.08 5.59
C GLU A 154 -6.62 14.77 5.53
N GLN A 155 -7.30 13.62 5.49
CA GLN A 155 -6.65 12.30 5.47
C GLN A 155 -5.74 12.13 4.24
N ASN A 156 -6.22 12.52 3.06
CA ASN A 156 -5.52 12.33 1.78
C ASN A 156 -4.77 13.59 1.29
N GLN A 157 -4.70 14.64 2.13
CA GLN A 157 -3.98 15.89 1.88
C GLN A 157 -4.41 16.63 0.59
N LEU A 158 -5.72 16.62 0.30
CA LEU A 158 -6.30 17.16 -0.94
C LEU A 158 -6.59 18.66 -0.83
N ALA A 159 -5.63 19.50 -1.23
CA ALA A 159 -5.72 20.95 -1.09
C ALA A 159 -6.97 21.58 -1.74
N ASP A 160 -7.38 21.13 -2.93
CA ASP A 160 -8.55 21.70 -3.64
C ASP A 160 -9.88 21.34 -2.96
N VAL A 161 -10.05 20.07 -2.58
CA VAL A 161 -11.24 19.60 -1.84
C VAL A 161 -11.30 20.26 -0.46
N TYR A 162 -10.16 20.41 0.22
CA TYR A 162 -10.06 21.14 1.50
C TYR A 162 -10.46 22.61 1.34
N ARG A 163 -10.00 23.29 0.28
CA ARG A 163 -10.35 24.70 0.00
C ARG A 163 -11.83 24.86 -0.25
N GLU A 164 -12.43 24.02 -1.10
CA GLU A 164 -13.84 24.16 -1.45
C GLU A 164 -14.77 23.76 -0.29
N SER A 165 -14.47 22.67 0.43
CA SER A 165 -15.20 22.30 1.66
C SER A 165 -15.08 23.37 2.75
N SER A 166 -13.91 23.99 2.93
CA SER A 166 -13.74 25.14 3.84
C SER A 166 -14.71 26.27 3.48
N ARG A 167 -14.84 26.60 2.19
CA ARG A 167 -15.73 27.65 1.70
C ARG A 167 -17.19 27.35 2.04
N PHE A 168 -17.65 26.13 1.79
CA PHE A 168 -19.01 25.71 2.12
C PHE A 168 -19.30 25.72 3.63
N LEU A 169 -18.35 25.33 4.47
CA LEU A 169 -18.48 25.43 5.94
C LEU A 169 -18.55 26.87 6.42
N LEU A 170 -17.66 27.74 5.94
CA LEU A 170 -17.58 29.15 6.35
C LEU A 170 -18.82 29.95 5.90
N ASN A 171 -19.37 29.66 4.71
CA ASN A 171 -20.59 30.30 4.21
C ASN A 171 -21.82 30.03 5.09
N ASN A 172 -21.84 28.96 5.88
CA ASN A 172 -22.95 28.60 6.77
C ASN A 172 -22.44 28.21 8.17
N TRP A 173 -21.51 28.97 8.72
CA TRP A 173 -20.84 28.62 9.99
C TRP A 173 -21.81 28.41 11.17
N GLN A 174 -22.91 29.17 11.20
CA GLN A 174 -23.90 29.14 12.29
C GLN A 174 -24.95 28.02 12.17
N GLY A 175 -25.05 27.34 11.02
CA GLY A 175 -26.07 26.32 10.77
C GLY A 175 -25.63 24.87 11.04
N TRP A 176 -24.37 24.63 11.41
CA TRP A 176 -23.84 23.29 11.65
C TRP A 176 -23.94 22.87 13.11
N GLU A 177 -24.37 21.63 13.37
CA GLU A 177 -24.33 21.06 14.72
C GLU A 177 -22.89 20.76 15.15
N HIS A 178 -22.54 21.10 16.41
CA HIS A 178 -21.22 20.82 16.97
C HIS A 178 -20.84 19.33 16.90
N LYS A 179 -21.81 18.41 17.05
CA LYS A 179 -21.61 16.95 16.93
C LYS A 179 -21.09 16.51 15.56
N GLU A 180 -21.41 17.25 14.50
CA GLU A 180 -20.92 16.99 13.15
C GLU A 180 -19.52 17.60 12.96
N LEU A 181 -19.26 18.78 13.53
CA LEU A 181 -17.93 19.40 13.55
C LEU A 181 -16.90 18.59 14.35
N ASP A 182 -17.30 17.98 15.48
CA ASP A 182 -16.44 17.13 16.33
C ASP A 182 -15.92 15.87 15.60
N LYS A 183 -16.48 15.53 14.43
CA LYS A 183 -15.95 14.46 13.56
C LYS A 183 -14.67 14.87 12.81
N LEU A 184 -14.34 16.16 12.81
CA LEU A 184 -13.13 16.73 12.23
C LEU A 184 -12.01 16.78 13.27
N SER A 185 -10.76 16.70 12.79
CA SER A 185 -9.57 16.88 13.61
C SER A 185 -9.56 18.25 14.29
N SER A 186 -9.15 18.32 15.57
CA SER A 186 -8.99 19.57 16.31
C SER A 186 -8.04 20.56 15.60
N LYS A 187 -7.06 20.05 14.83
CA LYS A 187 -6.15 20.84 13.99
C LYS A 187 -6.89 21.52 12.82
N THR A 188 -7.91 20.87 12.26
CA THR A 188 -8.74 21.39 11.17
C THR A 188 -9.77 22.37 11.68
N LEU A 189 -10.40 22.10 12.84
CA LEU A 189 -11.29 23.05 13.50
C LEU A 189 -10.58 24.37 13.83
N LEU A 190 -9.40 24.32 14.47
CA LEU A 190 -8.60 25.52 14.78
C LEU A 190 -8.19 26.32 13.52
N LYS A 191 -7.91 25.63 12.41
CA LYS A 191 -7.67 26.31 11.11
C LYS A 191 -8.93 27.01 10.59
N LEU A 192 -10.10 26.37 10.71
CA LEU A 192 -11.37 26.94 10.27
C LEU A 192 -11.79 28.14 11.12
N GLU A 193 -11.69 28.05 12.45
CA GLU A 193 -11.98 29.18 13.35
C GLU A 193 -11.08 30.40 13.08
N LYS A 194 -9.78 30.17 12.89
CA LYS A 194 -8.84 31.25 12.53
C LYS A 194 -9.20 31.88 11.18
N ARG A 195 -9.67 31.09 10.21
CA ARG A 195 -10.15 31.58 8.92
C ARG A 195 -11.48 32.32 9.04
N PHE A 196 -12.43 31.81 9.81
CA PHE A 196 -13.73 32.43 10.08
C PHE A 196 -13.57 33.83 10.68
N ASN A 197 -12.79 33.94 11.77
CA ASN A 197 -12.50 35.23 12.39
C ASN A 197 -11.82 36.19 11.39
N SER A 198 -10.83 35.71 10.62
CA SER A 198 -10.17 36.54 9.60
C SER A 198 -11.12 37.00 8.48
N PHE A 199 -12.09 36.18 8.07
CA PHE A 199 -13.11 36.58 7.09
C PHE A 199 -14.07 37.61 7.67
N GLN A 200 -14.52 37.42 8.91
CA GLN A 200 -15.40 38.36 9.61
C GLN A 200 -14.75 39.75 9.77
N PHE A 201 -13.46 39.81 10.13
CA PHE A 201 -12.73 41.08 10.22
C PHE A 201 -12.58 41.80 8.87
N ILE A 202 -12.47 41.06 7.75
CA ILE A 202 -12.34 41.63 6.39
C ILE A 202 -13.68 42.14 5.85
N PHE A 203 -14.80 41.50 6.21
CA PHE A 203 -16.14 41.90 5.74
C PHE A 203 -16.89 42.86 6.67
N CYS A 204 -16.32 43.23 7.83
CA CYS A 204 -16.90 44.17 8.80
C CYS A 204 -16.07 45.45 9.01
N ASN A 205 -15.11 45.75 8.12
CA ASN A 205 -14.49 47.08 7.95
C ASN A 205 -14.74 47.59 6.53
#